data_AF-A0A1W9TV90-F1
#
_entry.id   AF-A0A1W9TV90-F1
#
_cell.length_a   1.000
_cell.length_b   1.000
_cell.length_c   1.000
_cell.angle_alpha   90.00
_cell.angle_beta   90.00
_cell.angle_gamma   90.00
#
_symmetry.space_group_name_H-M   'P 1'
#
loop_
_entity.id
_entity.type
_entity.pdbx_description
1 polymer ?
#
loop_
_entity_poly.entity_id
_entity_poly.type
_entity_poly.pdbx_seq_one_letter_code
_entity_poly.pdbx_strand_id
1 'polypeptide(L)'
;MKRKKSEILFGINSVYEALKAGRRNFFNLYILQDKTKGKSIKCAERIKPIFDLANTKKIPMIKVTTAELASMVDGKQHQGVAVTVSNYPFVGINDILQTQKKDVTSPFFLLLDGVGSIKSFCRCFGA
;
A
#
# COMPACT_ATOMS: atom_id res chain seq x y z
N MET A 1 -3.60 25.64 -9.32
CA MET A 1 -4.17 24.28 -9.17
C MET A 1 -3.03 23.31 -8.85
N LYS A 2 -2.80 22.92 -7.58
CA LYS A 2 -1.68 22.03 -7.21
C LYS A 2 -1.96 20.63 -7.77
N ARG A 3 -1.11 20.10 -8.66
CA ARG A 3 -1.17 18.68 -9.06
C ARG A 3 -1.02 17.85 -7.78
N LYS A 4 -2.09 17.17 -7.34
CA LYS A 4 -1.96 16.14 -6.29
C LYS A 4 -1.04 15.07 -6.85
N LYS A 5 0.19 14.99 -6.36
CA LYS A 5 1.09 13.87 -6.65
C LYS A 5 0.37 12.60 -6.19
N SER A 6 0.35 11.62 -7.08
CA SER A 6 -0.14 10.27 -6.83
C SER A 6 1.05 9.31 -6.90
N GLU A 7 1.04 8.32 -6.02
CA GLU A 7 2.04 7.25 -5.96
C GLU A 7 1.37 5.93 -6.34
N ILE A 8 2.16 4.99 -6.87
CA ILE A 8 1.69 3.63 -7.15
C ILE A 8 2.32 2.68 -6.12
N LEU A 9 1.47 2.00 -5.35
CA LEU A 9 1.88 0.91 -4.47
C LEU A 9 1.59 -0.42 -5.17
N PHE A 10 2.53 -1.36 -5.10
CA PHE A 10 2.42 -2.64 -5.81
C PHE A 10 2.87 -3.81 -4.93
N GLY A 11 2.37 -5.00 -5.25
CA GLY A 11 2.60 -6.22 -4.47
C GLY A 11 1.51 -6.49 -3.43
N ILE A 12 1.24 -7.77 -3.16
CA ILE A 12 0.08 -8.20 -2.36
C ILE A 12 0.09 -7.57 -0.96
N ASN A 13 1.19 -7.72 -0.22
CA ASN A 13 1.28 -7.24 1.16
C ASN A 13 1.22 -5.72 1.23
N SER A 14 1.95 -5.02 0.36
CA SER A 14 1.98 -3.55 0.34
C SER A 14 0.62 -2.95 0.05
N VAL A 15 -0.13 -3.53 -0.89
CA VAL A 15 -1.50 -3.09 -1.20
C VAL A 15 -2.46 -3.44 -0.05
N TYR A 16 -2.37 -4.65 0.49
CA TYR A 16 -3.21 -5.10 1.60
C TYR A 16 -3.03 -4.21 2.85
N GLU A 17 -1.80 -3.99 3.30
CA GLU A 17 -1.52 -3.18 4.48
C GLU A 17 -1.89 -1.70 4.27
N ALA A 18 -1.68 -1.17 3.06
CA ALA A 18 -2.13 0.18 2.75
C ALA A 18 -3.66 0.29 2.91
N LEU A 19 -4.41 -0.62 2.27
CA LEU A 19 -5.88 -0.64 2.35
C LEU A 19 -6.37 -0.80 3.79
N LYS A 20 -5.79 -1.75 4.54
CA LYS A 20 -6.11 -2.01 5.94
C LYS A 20 -5.84 -0.79 6.82
N ALA A 21 -4.68 -0.15 6.68
CA ALA A 21 -4.30 1.01 7.46
C ALA A 21 -5.18 2.24 7.16
N GLY A 22 -5.65 2.38 5.91
CA GLY A 22 -6.59 3.43 5.52
C GLY A 22 -6.04 4.86 5.66
N ARG A 23 -4.72 5.04 5.73
CA ARG A 23 -4.06 6.34 5.95
C ARG A 23 -3.92 7.20 4.68
N ARG A 24 -4.19 6.62 3.51
CA ARG A 24 -4.08 7.29 2.20
C ARG A 24 -5.44 7.29 1.51
N ASN A 25 -5.61 8.20 0.55
CA ASN A 25 -6.72 8.12 -0.40
C ASN A 25 -6.36 7.12 -1.50
N PHE A 26 -7.30 6.25 -1.86
CA PHE A 26 -7.15 5.25 -2.91
C PHE A 26 -7.96 5.66 -4.13
N PHE A 27 -7.35 5.58 -5.30
CA PHE A 27 -7.98 6.03 -6.55
C PHE A 27 -8.42 4.86 -7.42
N ASN A 28 -7.50 3.98 -7.79
CA ASN A 28 -7.76 2.83 -8.65
C ASN A 28 -6.95 1.63 -8.17
N LEU A 29 -7.60 0.48 -8.03
CA LEU A 29 -6.96 -0.82 -7.81
C LEU A 29 -6.80 -1.52 -9.16
N TYR A 30 -5.57 -1.89 -9.51
CA TYR A 30 -5.23 -2.61 -10.73
C TYR A 30 -4.96 -4.07 -10.41
N ILE A 31 -5.59 -4.96 -11.16
CA ILE A 31 -5.52 -6.39 -10.95
C ILE A 31 -5.18 -7.06 -12.27
N LEU A 32 -4.17 -7.92 -12.24
CA LEU A 32 -3.75 -8.66 -13.41
C LEU A 32 -4.88 -9.57 -13.91
N GLN A 33 -5.25 -9.42 -15.17
CA GLN A 33 -6.19 -10.30 -15.83
C GLN A 33 -5.47 -11.58 -16.28
N ASP A 34 -5.34 -12.54 -15.39
CA ASP A 34 -4.65 -13.79 -15.70
C ASP A 34 -5.58 -14.77 -16.43
N LYS A 35 -5.30 -15.05 -17.71
CA LYS A 35 -5.98 -16.11 -18.52
C LYS A 35 -5.26 -17.46 -18.44
N THR A 36 -4.16 -17.57 -17.67
CA THR A 36 -3.29 -18.75 -17.66
C THR A 36 -3.55 -19.66 -16.45
N LYS A 37 -4.22 -20.79 -16.73
CA LYS A 37 -4.84 -21.84 -15.88
C LYS A 37 -4.01 -22.52 -14.76
N GLY A 38 -2.98 -21.90 -14.15
CA GLY A 38 -2.16 -22.56 -13.11
C GLY A 38 -1.63 -21.69 -11.98
N LYS A 39 -1.34 -20.41 -12.23
CA LYS A 39 -0.93 -19.44 -11.18
C LYS A 39 -2.13 -18.74 -10.53
N SER A 40 -3.28 -18.75 -11.20
CA SER A 40 -4.48 -18.02 -10.77
C SER A 40 -5.02 -18.47 -9.42
N ILE A 41 -4.90 -19.73 -9.01
CA ILE A 41 -5.57 -20.22 -7.78
C ILE A 41 -4.87 -19.70 -6.51
N LYS A 42 -3.54 -19.84 -6.42
CA LYS A 42 -2.76 -19.33 -5.26
C LYS A 42 -2.72 -17.80 -5.20
N CYS A 43 -2.70 -17.12 -6.35
CA CYS A 43 -2.81 -15.68 -6.40
C CYS A 43 -4.23 -15.22 -6.04
N ALA A 44 -5.29 -15.90 -6.51
CA ALA A 44 -6.67 -15.53 -6.19
C ALA A 44 -6.97 -15.60 -4.69
N GLU A 45 -6.50 -16.64 -3.99
CA GLU A 45 -6.70 -16.75 -2.53
C GLU A 45 -6.04 -15.60 -1.76
N ARG A 46 -4.81 -15.22 -2.13
CA ARG A 46 -4.07 -14.14 -1.43
C ARG A 46 -4.58 -12.74 -1.80
N ILE A 47 -5.24 -12.59 -2.94
CA ILE A 47 -5.80 -11.30 -3.38
C ILE A 47 -7.23 -11.13 -2.85
N LYS A 48 -7.93 -12.20 -2.44
CA LYS A 48 -9.29 -12.11 -1.89
C LYS A 48 -9.45 -11.06 -0.78
N PRO A 49 -8.57 -10.96 0.24
CA PRO A 49 -8.69 -9.92 1.26
C PRO A 49 -8.55 -8.50 0.70
N ILE A 50 -7.77 -8.32 -0.37
CA ILE A 50 -7.62 -7.04 -1.06
C ILE A 50 -8.91 -6.67 -1.79
N PHE A 51 -9.55 -7.64 -2.46
CA PHE A 51 -10.85 -7.43 -3.09
C PHE A 51 -11.92 -7.02 -2.08
N ASP A 52 -11.99 -7.72 -0.95
CA ASP A 52 -12.97 -7.44 0.10
C ASP A 52 -12.79 -6.01 0.63
N LEU A 53 -11.55 -5.62 0.97
CA LEU A 53 -11.23 -4.27 1.42
C LEU A 53 -11.52 -3.19 0.35
N ALA A 54 -11.22 -3.48 -0.91
CA ALA A 54 -11.47 -2.57 -2.02
C ALA A 54 -12.97 -2.34 -2.25
N ASN A 55 -13.78 -3.40 -2.17
CA ASN A 55 -15.23 -3.33 -2.24
C ASN A 55 -15.81 -2.53 -1.06
N THR A 56 -15.38 -2.80 0.17
CA THR A 56 -15.83 -2.05 1.36
C THR A 56 -15.52 -0.55 1.23
N LYS A 57 -14.36 -0.22 0.66
CA LYS A 57 -13.93 1.18 0.45
C LYS A 57 -14.41 1.79 -0.86
N LYS A 58 -15.18 1.05 -1.67
CA LYS A 58 -15.71 1.46 -2.98
C LYS A 58 -14.61 1.94 -3.95
N ILE A 59 -13.46 1.28 -3.92
CA ILE A 59 -12.32 1.61 -4.80
C ILE A 59 -12.58 0.98 -6.17
N PRO A 60 -12.53 1.77 -7.27
CA PRO A 60 -12.63 1.25 -8.63
C PRO A 60 -11.57 0.16 -8.90
N MET A 61 -12.03 -0.96 -9.46
CA MET A 61 -11.16 -2.08 -9.81
C MET A 61 -11.01 -2.19 -11.32
N ILE A 62 -9.77 -2.11 -11.81
CA ILE A 62 -9.42 -2.13 -13.22
C ILE A 62 -8.61 -3.39 -13.50
N LYS A 63 -9.07 -4.19 -14.46
CA LYS A 63 -8.32 -5.34 -14.96
C LYS A 63 -7.28 -4.87 -15.98
N VAL A 64 -6.04 -5.27 -15.79
CA VAL A 64 -4.91 -4.88 -16.65
C VAL A 64 -4.11 -6.10 -17.10
N THR A 65 -3.40 -5.96 -18.21
CA THR A 65 -2.46 -6.96 -18.72
C THR A 65 -1.13 -6.90 -17.96
N THR A 66 -0.30 -7.94 -18.14
CA THR A 66 1.05 -7.98 -17.54
C THR A 66 1.91 -6.82 -18.01
N ALA A 67 1.82 -6.45 -19.29
CA ALA A 67 2.62 -5.37 -19.87
C ALA A 67 2.22 -4.00 -19.30
N GLU A 68 0.92 -3.73 -19.18
CA GLU A 68 0.41 -2.49 -18.58
C GLU A 68 0.85 -2.38 -17.11
N LEU A 69 0.69 -3.47 -16.35
CA LEU A 69 1.07 -3.48 -14.93
C LEU A 69 2.59 -3.30 -14.75
N ALA A 70 3.40 -3.92 -15.61
CA ALA A 70 4.85 -3.74 -15.62
C ALA A 70 5.25 -2.30 -15.94
N SER A 71 4.60 -1.68 -16.92
CA SER A 71 4.83 -0.27 -17.27
C SER A 71 4.46 0.68 -16.13
N MET A 72 3.43 0.36 -15.33
CA MET A 72 3.01 1.19 -14.19
C MET A 72 4.00 1.18 -13.02
N VAL A 73 4.86 0.15 -12.92
CA VAL A 73 5.80 -0.01 -11.79
C VAL A 73 7.26 0.02 -12.24
N ASP A 74 7.53 0.59 -13.41
CA ASP A 74 8.87 0.68 -14.02
C ASP A 74 9.59 -0.68 -14.11
N GLY A 75 8.86 -1.73 -14.50
CA GLY A 75 9.40 -3.09 -14.66
C GLY A 75 9.72 -3.82 -13.36
N LYS A 76 9.38 -3.26 -12.19
CA LYS A 76 9.54 -3.93 -10.89
C LYS A 76 8.60 -5.11 -10.76
N GLN A 77 8.96 -6.08 -9.91
CA GLN A 77 8.14 -7.26 -9.67
C GLN A 77 6.82 -6.88 -8.97
N HIS A 78 5.75 -6.81 -9.76
CA HIS A 78 4.38 -6.63 -9.30
C HIS A 78 3.72 -8.01 -9.16
N GLN A 79 3.35 -8.42 -7.95
CA GLN A 79 2.73 -9.74 -7.70
C GLN A 79 1.25 -9.81 -8.20
N GLY A 80 0.97 -9.22 -9.36
CA GLY A 80 -0.35 -9.19 -9.99
C GLY A 80 -1.31 -8.12 -9.48
N VAL A 81 -0.88 -7.25 -8.56
CA VAL A 81 -1.72 -6.20 -7.95
C VAL A 81 -0.94 -4.90 -7.78
N ALA A 82 -1.59 -3.77 -8.09
CA ALA A 82 -1.13 -2.43 -7.77
C ALA A 82 -2.31 -1.51 -7.43
N VAL A 83 -2.05 -0.40 -6.73
CA VAL A 83 -3.06 0.61 -6.40
C VAL A 83 -2.46 2.01 -6.50
N THR A 84 -3.18 2.92 -7.15
CA THR A 84 -2.81 4.34 -7.16
C THR A 84 -3.36 5.00 -5.91
N VAL A 85 -2.49 5.68 -5.18
CA VAL A 85 -2.80 6.32 -3.88
C VAL A 85 -2.32 7.75 -3.84
N SER A 86 -2.85 8.52 -2.89
CA SER A 86 -2.25 9.81 -2.54
C SER A 86 -0.86 9.61 -1.91
N ASN A 87 -0.06 10.67 -1.92
CA ASN A 87 1.16 10.73 -1.12
C ASN A 87 0.89 10.35 0.35
N TYR A 88 1.90 9.82 1.02
CA TYR A 88 1.81 9.56 2.44
C TYR A 88 1.66 10.88 3.22
N PRO A 89 0.69 10.98 4.15
CA PRO A 89 0.53 12.18 4.97
C PRO A 89 1.58 12.19 6.08
N PHE A 90 2.77 12.71 5.77
CA PHE A 90 3.77 12.99 6.80
C PHE A 90 3.27 14.13 7.70
N VAL A 91 3.41 13.95 9.01
CA VAL A 91 3.07 14.95 10.02
C VAL A 91 4.33 15.46 10.69
N GLY A 92 4.31 16.70 11.18
CA GLY A 92 5.46 17.28 11.88
C GLY A 92 5.65 16.65 13.27
N ILE A 93 6.86 16.77 13.81
CA ILE A 93 7.16 16.28 15.17
C ILE A 93 6.24 16.94 16.20
N ASN A 94 5.98 18.24 16.07
CA ASN A 94 5.08 18.97 16.96
C ASN A 94 3.66 18.38 16.93
N ASP A 95 3.14 18.01 15.75
CA ASP A 95 1.83 17.39 15.62
C ASP A 95 1.79 16.03 16.32
N ILE A 96 2.86 15.24 16.20
CA ILE A 96 2.98 13.93 16.86
C ILE A 96 2.92 14.07 18.39
N LEU A 97 3.63 15.05 18.95
CA LEU A 97 3.67 15.31 20.40
C LEU A 97 2.36 15.91 20.93
N GLN A 98 1.67 16.70 20.11
CA GLN A 98 0.38 17.30 20.44
C GLN A 98 -0.78 16.31 20.26
N THR A 99 -0.56 15.16 19.60
CA THR A 99 -1.54 14.08 19.49
C THR A 99 -1.64 13.31 20.82
N GLN A 100 -1.95 14.00 21.92
CA GLN A 100 -2.44 13.36 23.12
C GLN A 100 -3.88 12.92 22.87
N LYS A 101 -4.05 11.72 22.31
CA LYS A 101 -5.33 11.02 22.42
C LYS A 101 -5.60 10.86 23.92
N LYS A 102 -6.79 11.27 24.38
CA LYS A 102 -7.23 11.21 25.77
C LYS A 102 -7.05 9.83 26.44
N ASP A 103 -6.86 8.77 25.65
CA ASP A 103 -6.72 7.38 26.10
C ASP A 103 -5.31 6.78 26.00
N VAL A 104 -4.29 7.53 25.57
CA VAL A 104 -2.90 7.01 25.48
C VAL A 104 -2.11 7.52 26.69
N THR A 105 -2.11 6.71 27.75
CA THR A 105 -1.46 7.03 29.03
C THR A 105 0.08 6.93 28.99
N SER A 106 0.67 6.39 27.93
CA SER A 106 2.12 6.40 27.71
C SER A 106 2.49 6.20 26.22
N PRO A 107 2.79 7.27 25.46
CA PRO A 107 3.19 7.13 24.06
C PRO A 107 4.61 6.54 23.94
N PHE A 108 4.77 5.51 23.10
CA PHE A 108 6.08 4.94 22.75
C PHE A 108 6.58 5.55 21.43
N PHE A 109 7.78 6.15 21.47
CA PHE A 109 8.43 6.72 20.29
C PHE A 109 9.70 5.94 19.96
N LEU A 110 9.89 5.63 18.66
CA LEU A 110 11.11 5.02 18.13
C LEU A 110 11.87 6.06 17.32
N LEU A 111 13.07 6.43 17.79
CA LEU A 111 14.02 7.25 17.05
C LEU A 111 15.02 6.34 16.34
N LEU A 112 15.16 6.51 15.03
CA LEU A 112 16.12 5.76 14.23
C LEU A 112 17.21 6.72 13.75
N ASP A 113 18.40 6.62 14.34
CA ASP A 113 19.58 7.36 13.92
C ASP A 113 20.43 6.49 12.96
N GLY A 114 20.85 7.06 11.82
CA GLY A 114 21.74 6.39 10.88
C GLY A 114 21.15 5.23 10.04
N VAL A 115 19.85 5.26 9.67
CA VAL A 115 19.26 4.23 8.80
C VAL A 115 19.85 4.28 7.38
N GLY A 116 20.88 3.47 7.13
CA GLY A 116 21.57 3.41 5.84
C GLY A 116 21.00 2.41 4.82
N SER A 117 20.09 1.51 5.22
CA SER A 117 19.52 0.51 4.30
C SER A 117 18.03 0.26 4.50
N ILE A 118 17.28 0.18 3.39
CA ILE A 118 15.84 -0.09 3.36
C ILE A 118 15.48 -1.43 4.03
N LYS A 119 16.39 -2.43 3.97
CA LYS A 119 16.16 -3.78 4.51
C LYS A 119 16.16 -3.79 6.04
N SER A 120 17.09 -3.07 6.66
CA SER A 120 17.14 -2.94 8.13
C SER A 120 15.90 -2.23 8.66
N PHE A 121 15.43 -1.20 7.94
CA PHE A 121 14.22 -0.46 8.28
C PHE A 121 12.98 -1.37 8.31
N CYS A 122 12.76 -2.20 7.29
CA CYS A 122 11.60 -3.11 7.25
C CYS A 122 11.55 -4.10 8.44
N ARG A 123 12.70 -4.50 9.00
CA ARG A 123 12.75 -5.45 10.11
C ARG A 123 12.28 -4.84 11.44
N CYS A 124 12.45 -3.55 11.65
CA CYS A 124 11.98 -2.86 12.85
C CYS A 124 10.45 -2.77 12.94
N PHE A 125 9.75 -2.82 11.81
CA PHE A 125 8.30 -2.59 11.76
C PHE A 125 7.43 -3.85 11.87
N GLY A 126 8.02 -5.06 11.87
CA GLY A 126 7.29 -6.33 12.02
C GLY A 126 6.24 -6.56 10.92
N ALA A 127 6.56 -7.41 9.94
CA ALA A 127 5.57 -7.94 9.01
C ALA A 127 4.86 -9.16 9.62
#